data_AF-A0A555B843-F1
#
_entry.id   AF-A0A555B843-F1
#
_cell.length_a   1.000
_cell.length_b   1.000
_cell.length_c   1.000
_cell.angle_alpha   90.00
_cell.angle_beta   90.00
_cell.angle_gamma   90.00
#
_symmetry.space_group_name_H-M   'P 1'
#
loop_
_entity.id
_entity.type
_entity.pdbx_description
1 polymer ?
#
loop_
_entity_poly.entity_id
_entity_poly.type
_entity_poly.pdbx_seq_one_letter_code
_entity_poly.pdbx_strand_id
1 'polypeptide(L)'
;LPYRQALERLSQKQYYNFTEVRRLLTEAASADHPAATFELAKHLMNADSPHQDREQGMEMLRIAAEQGHPYARYNLAYIQELEGAPPETLIPLYRPLAEAGLPEAQVRLMYLLYASRHFEEALEWAKQAQKTTIPTGNT
;
A
#
# COMPACT_ATOMS: atom_id res chain seq x y z
N LEU A 1 -20.85 -11.86 -1.31
CA LEU A 1 -19.87 -11.60 -0.24
C LEU A 1 -19.72 -10.09 -0.07
N PRO A 2 -19.78 -9.57 1.17
CA PRO A 2 -19.78 -8.13 1.48
C PRO A 2 -18.65 -7.32 0.82
N TYR A 3 -17.45 -7.90 0.71
CA TYR A 3 -16.31 -7.25 0.04
C TYR A 3 -16.57 -6.91 -1.44
N ARG A 4 -17.17 -7.84 -2.20
CA ARG A 4 -17.50 -7.60 -3.62
C ARG A 4 -18.53 -6.48 -3.79
N GLN A 5 -19.49 -6.39 -2.87
CA GLN A 5 -20.48 -5.31 -2.86
C GLN A 5 -19.79 -3.97 -2.54
N ALA A 6 -18.85 -3.95 -1.59
CA ALA A 6 -18.06 -2.74 -1.30
C ALA A 6 -17.30 -2.24 -2.54
N LEU A 7 -16.62 -3.14 -3.27
CA LEU A 7 -15.89 -2.78 -4.49
C LEU A 7 -16.81 -2.24 -5.59
N GLU A 8 -17.99 -2.82 -5.77
CA GLU A 8 -18.98 -2.35 -6.74
C GLU A 8 -19.42 -0.91 -6.41
N ARG A 9 -19.74 -0.63 -5.14
CA ARG A 9 -20.09 0.73 -4.70
C ARG A 9 -18.93 1.71 -4.86
N LEU A 10 -17.70 1.30 -4.56
CA LEU A 10 -16.50 2.11 -4.75
C LEU A 10 -16.28 2.48 -6.24
N SER A 11 -16.62 1.57 -7.16
CA SER A 11 -16.52 1.84 -8.60
C SER A 11 -17.59 2.82 -9.11
N GLN A 12 -18.75 2.87 -8.45
CA GLN A 12 -19.86 3.73 -8.82
C GLN A 12 -19.75 5.08 -8.11
N LYS A 13 -18.83 5.94 -8.61
CA LYS A 13 -18.57 7.31 -8.09
C LYS A 13 -19.83 8.16 -7.87
N GLN A 14 -20.93 7.86 -8.57
CA GLN A 14 -22.19 8.59 -8.53
C GLN A 14 -23.09 8.22 -7.32
N TYR A 15 -22.77 7.15 -6.58
CA TYR A 15 -23.47 6.70 -5.37
C TYR A 15 -22.48 6.34 -4.25
N TYR A 16 -21.46 7.20 -4.06
CA TYR A 16 -20.48 7.07 -2.98
C TYR A 16 -21.16 7.28 -1.62
N ASN A 17 -21.78 6.24 -1.08
CA ASN A 17 -22.28 6.23 0.29
C ASN A 17 -21.17 5.72 1.21
N PHE A 18 -20.42 6.66 1.77
CA PHE A 18 -19.34 6.42 2.73
C PHE A 18 -19.79 5.48 3.86
N THR A 19 -21.01 5.66 4.38
CA THR A 19 -21.55 4.85 5.47
C THR A 19 -21.79 3.39 5.06
N GLU A 20 -22.35 3.16 3.87
CA GLU A 20 -22.62 1.79 3.38
C GLU A 20 -21.32 1.05 3.06
N VAL A 21 -20.37 1.71 2.38
CA VAL A 21 -19.05 1.15 2.05
C VAL A 21 -18.29 0.82 3.32
N ARG A 22 -18.25 1.73 4.30
CA ARG A 22 -17.60 1.49 5.59
C ARG A 22 -18.19 0.26 6.28
N ARG A 23 -19.52 0.14 6.34
CA ARG A 23 -20.19 -1.02 6.95
C ARG A 23 -19.80 -2.34 6.27
N LEU A 24 -19.85 -2.38 4.94
CA LEU A 24 -19.50 -3.58 4.16
C LEU A 24 -18.02 -3.97 4.31
N LEU A 25 -17.13 -2.99 4.36
CA LEU A 25 -15.70 -3.22 4.58
C LEU A 25 -15.41 -3.69 6.01
N THR A 26 -16.07 -3.13 7.03
CA THR A 26 -15.95 -3.61 8.42
C THR A 26 -16.43 -5.06 8.57
N GLU A 27 -17.55 -5.42 7.93
CA GLU A 27 -18.08 -6.79 7.92
C GLU A 27 -17.15 -7.76 7.19
N ALA A 28 -16.44 -7.30 6.15
CA ALA A 28 -15.45 -8.12 5.45
C ALA A 28 -14.10 -8.22 6.19
N ALA A 29 -13.69 -7.16 6.90
CA ALA A 29 -12.45 -7.14 7.69
C ALA A 29 -12.52 -8.07 8.90
N SER A 30 -13.71 -8.25 9.51
CA SER A 30 -13.91 -9.21 10.61
C SER A 30 -13.74 -10.67 10.19
N ALA A 31 -13.66 -10.95 8.88
CA ALA A 31 -13.36 -12.27 8.31
C ALA A 31 -11.87 -12.47 7.96
N ASP A 32 -10.96 -11.69 8.57
CA ASP A 32 -9.50 -11.77 8.37
C ASP A 32 -9.09 -11.56 6.90
N HIS A 33 -9.81 -10.71 6.17
CA HIS A 33 -9.58 -10.45 4.75
C HIS A 33 -8.64 -9.25 4.56
N PRO A 34 -7.34 -9.43 4.25
CA PRO A 34 -6.35 -8.35 4.31
C PRO A 34 -6.63 -7.22 3.33
N ALA A 35 -7.17 -7.55 2.15
CA ALA A 35 -7.57 -6.53 1.17
C ALA A 35 -8.80 -5.72 1.61
N ALA A 36 -9.75 -6.31 2.35
CA ALA A 36 -10.90 -5.57 2.87
C ALA A 36 -10.48 -4.63 4.01
N THR A 37 -9.61 -5.12 4.90
CA THR A 37 -8.99 -4.30 5.95
C THR A 37 -8.19 -3.13 5.37
N PHE A 38 -7.43 -3.37 4.30
CA PHE A 38 -6.69 -2.31 3.60
C PHE A 38 -7.60 -1.27 2.92
N GLU A 39 -8.67 -1.70 2.25
CA GLU A 39 -9.63 -0.77 1.65
C GLU A 39 -10.37 0.04 2.73
N LEU A 40 -10.66 -0.56 3.89
CA LEU A 40 -11.21 0.16 5.04
C LEU A 40 -10.23 1.23 5.55
N ALA A 41 -8.95 0.88 5.69
CA ALA A 41 -7.89 1.80 6.10
C ALA A 41 -7.82 3.02 5.17
N LYS A 42 -7.76 2.79 3.85
CA LYS A 42 -7.74 3.87 2.85
C LYS A 42 -8.94 4.81 2.96
N HIS A 43 -10.13 4.26 3.19
CA HIS A 43 -11.35 5.04 3.31
C HIS A 43 -11.36 5.91 4.57
N LEU A 44 -10.92 5.34 5.70
CA LEU A 44 -10.81 6.03 6.98
C LEU A 44 -9.71 7.10 6.98
N MET A 45 -8.61 6.88 6.25
CA MET A 45 -7.48 7.81 6.16
C MET A 45 -7.65 8.92 5.11
N ASN A 46 -8.82 9.05 4.48
CA ASN A 46 -9.04 10.12 3.51
C ASN A 46 -8.83 11.51 4.12
N ALA A 47 -8.41 12.48 3.32
CA ALA A 47 -8.05 13.83 3.79
C ALA A 47 -9.23 14.54 4.48
N ASP A 48 -10.45 14.27 4.01
CA ASP A 48 -11.69 14.87 4.55
C ASP A 48 -12.24 14.13 5.78
N SER A 49 -11.62 13.01 6.18
CA SER A 49 -12.07 12.22 7.32
C SER A 49 -11.76 12.91 8.65
N PRO A 50 -12.66 12.84 9.65
CA PRO A 50 -12.38 13.30 11.01
C PRO A 50 -11.10 12.69 11.58
N HIS A 51 -10.45 13.39 12.52
CA HIS A 51 -9.20 12.91 13.15
C HIS A 51 -9.32 11.48 13.70
N GLN A 52 -10.39 11.19 14.43
CA GLN A 52 -10.64 9.86 15.01
C GLN A 52 -10.73 8.77 13.96
N ASP A 53 -11.35 9.06 12.81
CA ASP A 53 -11.44 8.09 11.71
C ASP A 53 -10.05 7.87 11.10
N ARG A 54 -9.21 8.90 10.97
CA ARG A 54 -7.83 8.74 10.46
C ARG A 54 -6.98 7.88 11.40
N GLU A 55 -7.11 8.03 12.71
CA GLU A 55 -6.44 7.16 13.70
C GLU A 55 -6.90 5.70 13.57
N GLN A 56 -8.21 5.46 13.44
CA GLN A 56 -8.74 4.12 13.18
C GLN A 56 -8.22 3.55 11.85
N GLY A 57 -8.12 4.39 10.82
CA GLY A 57 -7.57 4.00 9.53
C GLY A 57 -6.12 3.57 9.61
N MET A 58 -5.30 4.22 10.44
CA MET A 58 -3.93 3.82 10.71
C MET A 58 -3.86 2.43 11.37
N GLU A 59 -4.73 2.16 12.35
CA GLU A 59 -4.77 0.83 12.98
C GLU A 59 -5.21 -0.25 11.98
N MET A 60 -6.20 0.04 11.13
CA MET A 60 -6.59 -0.90 10.07
C MET A 60 -5.45 -1.15 9.07
N LEU A 61 -4.65 -0.13 8.76
CA LEU A 61 -3.46 -0.27 7.91
C LEU A 61 -2.42 -1.19 8.56
N ARG A 62 -2.20 -1.03 9.86
CA ARG A 62 -1.31 -1.88 10.67
C ARG A 62 -1.76 -3.34 10.63
N ILE A 63 -3.04 -3.60 10.90
CA ILE A 63 -3.61 -4.95 10.86
C ILE A 63 -3.49 -5.56 9.45
N ALA A 64 -3.83 -4.83 8.39
CA ALA A 64 -3.70 -5.33 7.03
C ALA A 64 -2.24 -5.69 6.69
N ALA A 65 -1.26 -4.92 7.18
CA ALA A 65 0.15 -5.20 6.98
C ALA A 65 0.63 -6.45 7.75
N GLU A 66 0.15 -6.65 8.98
CA GLU A 66 0.40 -7.86 9.79
C GLU A 66 -0.17 -9.10 9.10
N GLN A 67 -1.36 -8.99 8.53
CA GLN A 67 -2.01 -10.04 7.72
C GLN A 67 -1.33 -10.28 6.36
N GLY A 68 -0.29 -9.52 6.01
CA GLY A 68 0.50 -9.76 4.80
C GLY A 68 0.09 -8.96 3.57
N HIS A 69 -0.79 -7.97 3.70
CA HIS A 69 -1.20 -7.15 2.55
C HIS A 69 -0.03 -6.31 2.02
N PRO A 70 0.42 -6.49 0.76
CA PRO A 70 1.66 -5.89 0.25
C PRO A 70 1.59 -4.36 0.21
N TYR A 71 0.46 -3.79 -0.21
CA TYR A 71 0.28 -2.33 -0.23
C TYR A 71 0.11 -1.73 1.18
N ALA A 72 -0.34 -2.51 2.17
CA ALA A 72 -0.41 -2.01 3.54
C ALA A 72 0.99 -1.90 4.14
N ARG A 73 1.81 -2.94 3.94
CA ARG A 73 3.25 -2.93 4.30
C ARG A 73 3.99 -1.79 3.59
N TYR A 74 3.75 -1.61 2.29
CA TYR A 74 4.31 -0.49 1.53
C TYR A 74 3.93 0.87 2.14
N ASN A 75 2.65 1.09 2.43
CA ASN A 75 2.18 2.35 2.98
C ASN A 75 2.78 2.64 4.37
N LEU A 76 2.95 1.63 5.22
CA LEU A 76 3.62 1.80 6.53
C LEU A 76 5.10 2.16 6.37
N ALA A 77 5.81 1.53 5.43
CA ALA A 77 7.20 1.90 5.11
C ALA A 77 7.27 3.34 4.59
N TYR A 78 6.32 3.74 3.75
CA TYR A 78 6.23 5.10 3.22
C TYR A 78 5.91 6.15 4.29
N ILE A 79 5.07 5.81 5.27
CA ILE A 79 4.83 6.70 6.42
C ILE A 79 6.12 6.93 7.20
N GLN A 80 6.88 5.86 7.50
CA GLN A 80 8.18 6.00 8.17
C GLN A 80 9.17 6.84 7.36
N GLU A 81 9.16 6.71 6.03
CA GLU A 81 9.96 7.55 5.12
C GLU A 81 9.57 9.03 5.22
N LEU A 82 8.28 9.34 5.25
CA LEU A 82 7.77 10.72 5.43
C LEU A 82 8.09 11.30 6.81
N GLU A 83 8.18 10.45 7.83
CA GLU A 83 8.62 10.82 9.19
C GLU A 83 10.14 11.03 9.28
N GLY A 84 10.87 10.82 8.18
CA GLY A 84 12.31 11.06 8.10
C GLY A 84 13.17 9.90 8.56
N ALA A 85 12.63 8.67 8.56
CA ALA A 85 13.44 7.48 8.81
C ALA A 85 14.61 7.40 7.82
N PRO A 86 15.82 7.03 8.28
CA PRO A 86 16.99 6.99 7.42
C PRO A 86 16.87 5.87 6.36
N PRO A 87 17.51 6.01 5.19
CA PRO A 87 17.41 5.02 4.11
C PRO A 87 17.77 3.59 4.55
N GLU A 88 18.75 3.44 5.45
CA GLU A 88 19.22 2.14 5.94
C GLU A 88 18.15 1.37 6.71
N THR A 89 17.23 2.06 7.39
CA THR A 89 16.11 1.43 8.09
C THR A 89 14.94 1.14 7.16
N LEU A 90 14.81 1.88 6.06
CA LEU A 90 13.74 1.71 5.07
C LEU A 90 14.04 0.61 4.04
N ILE A 91 15.30 0.43 3.64
CA ILE A 91 15.74 -0.63 2.72
C ILE A 91 15.18 -2.02 3.09
N PRO A 92 15.31 -2.52 4.33
CA PRO A 92 14.78 -3.84 4.68
C PRO A 92 13.24 -3.91 4.66
N LEU A 93 12.54 -2.77 4.75
CA LEU A 93 11.07 -2.73 4.64
C LEU A 93 10.60 -2.82 3.18
N TYR A 94 11.29 -2.15 2.26
CA TYR A 94 10.94 -2.12 0.85
C TYR A 94 11.48 -3.32 0.05
N ARG A 95 12.62 -3.90 0.46
CA ARG A 95 13.26 -5.04 -0.23
C ARG A 95 12.33 -6.22 -0.49
N PRO A 96 11.66 -6.82 0.52
CA PRO A 96 10.79 -7.96 0.27
C PRO A 96 9.59 -7.62 -0.63
N LEU A 97 9.11 -6.37 -0.60
CA LEU A 97 8.03 -5.91 -1.46
C LEU A 97 8.48 -5.76 -2.92
N ALA A 98 9.69 -5.22 -3.13
CA ALA A 98 10.30 -5.09 -4.45
C ALA A 98 10.60 -6.46 -5.07
N GLU A 99 11.11 -7.40 -4.27
CA GLU A 99 11.37 -8.80 -4.65
C GLU A 99 10.08 -9.55 -4.98
N ALA A 100 8.98 -9.25 -4.27
CA ALA A 100 7.64 -9.74 -4.59
C ALA A 100 7.03 -9.09 -5.86
N GLY A 101 7.75 -8.19 -6.52
CA GLY A 101 7.36 -7.60 -7.80
C GLY A 101 6.50 -6.35 -7.68
N LEU A 102 6.36 -5.73 -6.50
CA LEU A 102 5.59 -4.51 -6.33
C LEU A 102 6.32 -3.32 -7.01
N PRO A 103 5.81 -2.75 -8.12
CA PRO A 103 6.55 -1.76 -8.91
C PRO A 103 6.95 -0.52 -8.12
N GLU A 104 6.06 -0.02 -7.26
CA GLU A 104 6.31 1.13 -6.41
C GLU A 104 7.46 0.86 -5.42
N ALA A 105 7.52 -0.34 -4.86
CA ALA A 105 8.60 -0.74 -3.96
C ALA A 105 9.93 -0.91 -4.71
N GLN A 106 9.93 -1.41 -5.95
CA GLN A 106 11.15 -1.50 -6.78
C GLN A 106 11.77 -0.13 -7.00
N VAL A 107 10.95 0.86 -7.35
CA VAL A 107 11.39 2.24 -7.55
C VAL A 107 11.89 2.85 -6.24
N ARG A 108 11.15 2.70 -5.13
CA ARG A 108 11.57 3.21 -3.81
C ARG A 108 12.88 2.59 -3.35
N LEU A 109 13.03 1.27 -3.43
CA LEU A 109 14.25 0.57 -3.06
C LEU A 109 15.46 1.06 -3.86
N MET A 110 15.31 1.27 -5.17
CA MET A 110 16.35 1.84 -6.01
C MET A 110 16.82 3.23 -5.49
N TYR A 111 15.89 4.12 -5.15
CA TYR A 111 16.23 5.46 -4.63
C TYR A 111 16.93 5.37 -3.27
N LEU A 112 16.46 4.51 -2.38
CA LEU A 112 17.05 4.33 -1.05
C LEU A 112 18.46 3.75 -1.15
N LEU A 113 18.69 2.74 -2.00
CA LEU A 113 20.01 2.18 -2.25
C LEU A 113 20.98 3.23 -2.82
N TYR A 114 20.51 4.06 -3.74
CA TYR A 114 21.30 5.17 -4.27
C TYR A 114 21.68 6.18 -3.18
N ALA A 115 20.72 6.56 -2.32
CA ALA A 115 20.96 7.47 -1.19
C ALA A 115 21.97 6.90 -0.18
N SER A 116 21.91 5.60 0.10
CA SER A 116 22.88 4.87 0.93
C SER A 116 24.19 4.51 0.22
N ARG A 117 24.42 5.01 -1.01
CA ARG A 117 25.63 4.78 -1.82
C ARG A 117 25.86 3.32 -2.24
N HIS A 118 24.83 2.48 -2.20
CA HIS A 118 24.82 1.13 -2.77
C HIS A 118 24.55 1.17 -4.29
N PHE A 119 25.44 1.84 -5.03
CA PHE A 119 25.19 2.21 -6.44
C PHE A 119 25.04 1.01 -7.38
N GLU A 120 25.80 -0.07 -7.16
CA GLU A 120 25.71 -1.28 -7.99
C GLU A 120 24.33 -1.93 -7.87
N GLU A 121 23.85 -2.14 -6.63
CA GLU A 121 22.50 -2.67 -6.41
C GLU A 121 21.41 -1.73 -6.92
N ALA A 122 21.57 -0.41 -6.72
CA ALA A 122 20.61 0.57 -7.24
C ALA A 122 20.48 0.49 -8.77
N LEU A 123 21.59 0.28 -9.48
CA LEU A 123 21.59 0.14 -10.93
C LEU A 123 20.87 -1.14 -11.39
N GLU A 124 21.03 -2.25 -10.68
CA GLU A 124 20.31 -3.49 -10.98
C GLU A 124 18.80 -3.32 -10.78
N TRP A 125 18.38 -2.71 -9.68
CA TRP A 125 16.96 -2.41 -9.44
C TRP A 125 16.40 -1.42 -10.47
N ALA A 126 17.18 -0.44 -10.93
CA ALA A 126 16.75 0.49 -11.99
C ALA A 126 16.45 -0.24 -13.30
N LYS A 127 17.31 -1.19 -13.70
CA LYS A 127 17.09 -2.03 -14.90
C LYS A 127 15.83 -2.88 -14.75
N GLN A 128 15.58 -3.41 -13.56
CA GLN A 128 14.39 -4.22 -13.28
C GLN A 128 13.11 -3.38 -13.32
N ALA A 129 13.08 -2.23 -12.66
CA ALA A 129 11.93 -1.32 -12.65
C ALA A 129 11.56 -0.82 -14.06
N GLN A 130 12.56 -0.57 -14.92
CA GLN A 130 12.33 -0.16 -16.31
C GLN A 130 11.63 -1.25 -17.13
N LYS A 131 11.99 -2.52 -16.94
CA LYS A 131 11.31 -3.66 -17.59
C LYS A 131 9.87 -3.83 -17.10
N THR A 132 9.59 -3.54 -15.84
CA THR A 132 8.22 -3.61 -15.29
C THR A 132 7.36 -2.45 -15.81
N THR A 133 7.95 -1.26 -16.00
CA THR A 133 7.23 -0.04 -16.41
C THR A 133 6.95 0.02 -17.91
N ILE A 134 7.83 -0.54 -18.72
CA ILE A 134 7.57 -0.77 -20.14
C ILE A 134 6.99 -2.18 -20.22
N PRO A 135 5.65 -2.37 -20.19
CA PRO A 135 5.12 -3.67 -20.56
C PRO A 135 5.72 -3.96 -21.93
N THR A 136 6.42 -5.08 -22.07
CA THR A 136 6.88 -5.55 -23.38
C THR A 136 5.62 -5.82 -24.19
N GLY A 137 5.09 -4.77 -24.80
CA GLY A 137 4.09 -4.85 -25.84
C GLY A 137 4.76 -5.52 -27.02
N ASN A 138 4.49 -6.82 -27.13
CA ASN A 138 4.66 -7.71 -28.27
C ASN A 138 4.44 -9.12 -27.69
N THR A 139 3.43 -9.89 -28.06
CA THR A 139 2.64 -10.02 -29.30
C THR A 139 1.33 -10.73 -28.97
#